data_AF-A0A3A4UZG0-F1
#
_entry.id   AF-A0A3A4UZG0-F1
#
_cell.length_a   1.000
_cell.length_b   1.000
_cell.length_c   1.000
_cell.angle_alpha   90.00
_cell.angle_beta   90.00
_cell.angle_gamma   90.00
#
_symmetry.space_group_name_H-M   'P 1'
#
loop_
_entity.id
_entity.type
_entity.pdbx_description
1 polymer ?
#
loop_
_entity_poly.entity_id
_entity_poly.type
_entity_poly.pdbx_seq_one_letter_code
_entity_poly.pdbx_strand_id
1 'polypeptide(L)'
;MLTYFLYFLIFGFLGWLLDTTYRVFVSQEEHGNTYFPYFAVTYAVAGLLMLALYKNTHWPSAVDVFIGGTIATLVEFTAGIFCVHIIGRRLWDYSENPLNIWGHVDALHTFYWFLLAALLHVLNPFLPV
;
A
#
# COMPACT_ATOMS: atom_id res chain seq x y z
N MET A 1 20.25 4.79 -7.03
CA MET A 1 20.09 4.02 -5.77
C MET A 1 19.60 4.88 -4.62
N LEU A 2 20.23 6.02 -4.30
CA LEU A 2 19.76 6.93 -3.24
C LEU A 2 18.31 7.41 -3.46
N THR A 3 17.94 7.75 -4.69
CA THR A 3 16.58 8.24 -5.04
C THR A 3 15.48 7.24 -4.69
N TYR A 4 15.65 5.97 -5.05
CA TYR A 4 14.70 4.91 -4.72
C TYR A 4 14.59 4.67 -3.21
N PHE A 5 15.70 4.80 -2.47
CA PHE A 5 15.67 4.74 -1.02
C PHE A 5 14.88 5.90 -0.40
N LEU A 6 15.02 7.12 -0.94
CA LEU A 6 14.20 8.26 -0.50
C LEU A 6 12.72 8.04 -0.80
N TYR A 7 12.37 7.50 -1.98
CA TYR A 7 10.98 7.15 -2.28
C TYR A 7 10.42 6.08 -1.35
N PHE A 8 11.21 5.08 -1.00
CA PHE A 8 10.81 4.09 0.00
C PHE A 8 10.47 4.76 1.35
N LEU A 9 11.31 5.70 1.81
CA LEU A 9 11.05 6.45 3.04
C LEU A 9 9.79 7.32 2.95
N ILE A 10 9.62 8.03 1.83
CA ILE A 10 8.47 8.92 1.60
C ILE A 10 7.17 8.11 1.52
N PHE A 11 7.13 7.04 0.73
CA PHE A 11 5.93 6.21 0.58
C PHE A 11 5.55 5.52 1.89
N GLY A 12 6.51 5.06 2.68
CA GLY A 12 6.21 4.46 3.98
C GLY A 12 5.69 5.47 5.01
N PHE A 13 6.21 6.70 5.02
CA PHE A 13 5.71 7.77 5.88
C PHE A 13 4.31 8.23 5.46
N LEU A 14 4.09 8.49 4.16
CA LEU A 14 2.77 8.87 3.63
C LEU A 14 1.73 7.76 3.85
N GLY A 15 2.13 6.51 3.68
CA GLY A 15 1.29 5.36 3.96
C GLY A 15 0.87 5.27 5.42
N TRP A 16 1.81 5.49 6.35
CA TRP A 16 1.50 5.56 7.77
C TRP A 16 0.53 6.71 8.07
N LEU A 17 0.73 7.88 7.47
CA LEU A 17 -0.16 9.02 7.65
C LEU A 17 -1.56 8.70 7.15
N LEU A 18 -1.68 8.07 5.98
CA LEU A 18 -2.96 7.66 5.39
C LEU A 18 -3.66 6.63 6.26
N ASP A 19 -2.98 5.55 6.66
CA ASP A 19 -3.53 4.47 7.49
C ASP A 19 -3.98 4.99 8.86
N THR A 20 -3.16 5.82 9.50
CA THR A 20 -3.49 6.42 10.80
C THR A 20 -4.69 7.35 10.67
N THR A 21 -4.74 8.17 9.62
CA THR A 21 -5.88 9.07 9.36
C THR A 21 -7.15 8.25 9.12
N TYR A 22 -7.08 7.22 8.30
CA TYR A 22 -8.22 6.34 8.03
C TYR A 22 -8.74 5.68 9.32
N ARG A 23 -7.86 5.13 10.15
CA ARG A 23 -8.23 4.48 11.40
C ARG A 23 -8.89 5.43 12.40
N VAL A 24 -8.34 6.63 12.56
CA VAL A 24 -8.88 7.63 13.49
C VAL A 24 -10.25 8.13 13.05
N PHE A 25 -10.43 8.45 11.76
CA PHE A 25 -11.65 9.10 11.28
C PHE A 25 -12.73 8.15 10.80
N VAL A 26 -12.36 6.98 10.26
CA VAL A 26 -13.29 6.03 9.65
C VAL A 26 -13.52 4.83 10.56
N SER A 27 -12.46 4.19 11.04
CA SER A 27 -12.57 2.99 11.88
C SER A 27 -12.79 3.29 13.38
N GLN A 28 -12.70 4.57 13.78
CA GLN A 28 -12.78 5.03 15.18
C GLN A 28 -11.78 4.33 16.12
N GLU A 29 -10.63 3.94 15.59
CA GLU A 29 -9.52 3.40 16.39
C GLU A 29 -8.67 4.56 16.95
N GLU A 30 -8.22 4.45 18.20
CA GLU A 30 -7.51 5.54 18.88
C GLU A 30 -6.11 5.80 18.30
N HIS A 31 -5.47 4.80 17.68
CA HIS A 31 -4.10 4.91 17.15
C HIS A 31 -3.88 4.02 15.92
N GLY A 32 -2.91 4.40 15.08
CA GLY A 32 -2.43 3.56 13.98
C GLY A 32 -1.80 2.25 14.49
N ASN A 33 -2.04 1.14 13.79
CA ASN A 33 -1.54 -0.18 14.17
C ASN A 33 -0.40 -0.63 13.25
N THR A 34 0.70 0.14 13.22
CA THR A 34 1.91 -0.21 12.46
C THR A 34 2.95 -0.87 13.36
N TYR A 35 3.72 -1.80 12.78
CA TYR A 35 4.84 -2.44 13.51
C TYR A 35 5.97 -1.46 13.80
N PHE A 36 6.27 -0.56 12.85
CA PHE A 36 7.24 0.51 13.02
C PHE A 36 6.51 1.84 13.29
N PRO A 37 6.89 2.60 14.33
CA PRO A 37 6.33 3.92 14.56
C PRO A 37 6.54 4.83 13.35
N TYR A 38 5.50 5.55 12.95
CA TYR A 38 5.55 6.55 11.88
C TYR A 38 5.87 6.01 10.48
N PHE A 39 5.82 4.69 10.28
CA PHE A 39 6.27 4.07 9.04
C PHE A 39 5.48 2.81 8.67
N ALA A 40 4.85 2.80 7.50
CA ALA A 40 4.12 1.67 6.97
C ALA A 40 4.91 0.96 5.86
N VAL A 41 5.53 -0.18 6.20
CA VAL A 41 6.36 -0.96 5.26
C VAL A 41 5.58 -1.44 4.04
N THR A 42 4.31 -1.79 4.22
CA THR A 42 3.41 -2.22 3.13
C THR A 42 3.31 -1.15 2.03
N TYR A 43 3.04 0.10 2.41
CA TYR A 43 2.97 1.23 1.50
C TYR A 43 4.33 1.58 0.89
N ALA A 44 5.41 1.49 1.67
CA ALA A 44 6.77 1.71 1.18
C ALA A 44 7.14 0.74 0.06
N VAL A 45 6.89 -0.56 0.27
CA VAL A 45 7.17 -1.62 -0.70
C VAL A 45 6.25 -1.51 -1.91
N ALA A 46 4.93 -1.39 -1.69
CA ALA A 46 3.96 -1.29 -2.78
C ALA A 46 4.24 -0.07 -3.67
N GLY A 47 4.44 1.11 -3.08
CA GLY A 47 4.76 2.34 -3.80
C GLY A 47 6.06 2.24 -4.60
N LEU A 48 7.10 1.62 -4.03
CA LEU A 48 8.37 1.45 -4.72
C LEU A 48 8.26 0.49 -5.91
N LEU A 49 7.53 -0.61 -5.76
CA LEU A 49 7.31 -1.57 -6.84
C LEU A 49 6.48 -0.96 -7.97
N MET A 50 5.43 -0.20 -7.64
CA MET A 50 4.64 0.53 -8.64
C MET A 50 5.47 1.59 -9.36
N LEU A 51 6.28 2.38 -8.65
CA LEU A 51 7.16 3.36 -9.27
C LEU A 51 8.18 2.69 -10.20
N ALA A 52 8.80 1.59 -9.75
CA ALA A 52 9.71 0.83 -10.59
C ALA A 52 9.01 0.27 -11.84
N LEU A 53 7.78 -0.25 -11.70
CA LEU A 53 6.98 -0.69 -12.84
C LEU A 53 6.78 0.46 -13.84
N TYR A 54 6.26 1.60 -13.41
CA TYR A 54 5.90 2.72 -14.28
C TYR A 54 7.12 3.43 -14.91
N LYS A 55 8.31 3.29 -14.32
CA LYS A 55 9.56 3.79 -14.91
C LYS A 55 10.13 2.86 -15.97
N ASN A 56 9.85 1.57 -15.90
CA ASN A 56 10.43 0.56 -16.79
C ASN A 56 9.44 0.03 -17.84
N THR A 57 8.19 0.48 -17.81
CA THR A 57 7.14 0.07 -18.74
C THR A 57 6.58 1.27 -19.49
N HIS A 58 6.03 0.99 -20.67
CA HIS A 58 5.37 1.96 -21.55
C HIS A 58 4.02 1.41 -22.02
N TRP A 59 3.26 0.84 -21.09
CA TRP A 59 1.96 0.28 -21.39
C TRP A 59 0.88 1.37 -21.43
N PRO A 60 -0.31 1.06 -21.95
CA PRO A 60 -1.45 1.96 -21.79
C PRO A 60 -1.73 2.21 -20.30
N SER A 61 -2.09 3.45 -19.93
CA SER A 61 -2.29 3.84 -18.52
C SER A 61 -3.23 2.91 -17.76
N ALA A 62 -4.27 2.39 -18.41
CA ALA A 62 -5.20 1.44 -17.78
C ALA A 62 -4.51 0.13 -17.37
N VAL A 63 -3.57 -0.36 -18.17
CA VAL A 63 -2.81 -1.59 -17.89
C VAL A 63 -1.82 -1.36 -16.75
N ASP A 64 -1.10 -0.24 -16.77
CA ASP A 64 -0.17 0.14 -15.69
C ASP A 64 -0.90 0.23 -14.36
N VAL A 65 -2.00 0.98 -14.30
CA VAL A 65 -2.81 1.14 -13.07
C VAL A 65 -3.38 -0.20 -12.60
N PHE A 66 -3.85 -1.03 -13.52
CA PHE A 66 -4.40 -2.34 -13.18
C PHE A 66 -3.33 -3.25 -12.54
N ILE A 67 -2.14 -3.30 -13.12
CA ILE A 67 -1.03 -4.11 -12.60
C ILE A 67 -0.48 -3.51 -11.30
N GLY A 68 -0.35 -2.18 -11.23
CA GLY A 68 0.10 -1.49 -10.03
C GLY A 68 -0.82 -1.72 -8.83
N GLY A 69 -2.13 -1.56 -9.02
CA GLY A 69 -3.13 -1.86 -7.99
C GLY A 69 -3.08 -3.33 -7.55
N THR A 70 -2.96 -4.25 -8.51
CA THR A 70 -2.83 -5.69 -8.22
C THR A 70 -1.57 -6.00 -7.41
N ILE A 71 -0.43 -5.41 -7.76
CA ILE A 71 0.83 -5.55 -7.00
C ILE A 71 0.64 -5.07 -5.57
N ALA A 72 0.02 -3.90 -5.37
CA ALA A 72 -0.19 -3.35 -4.05
C ALA A 72 -1.10 -4.23 -3.17
N THR A 73 -2.20 -4.76 -3.73
CA THR A 73 -3.06 -5.73 -3.05
C THR A 73 -2.31 -7.01 -2.69
N LEU A 74 -1.45 -7.53 -3.58
CA LEU A 74 -0.63 -8.71 -3.29
C LEU A 74 0.42 -8.44 -2.20
N VAL A 75 1.01 -7.24 -2.17
CA VAL A 75 1.92 -6.82 -1.10
C VAL A 75 1.17 -6.76 0.23
N GLU A 76 -0.02 -6.16 0.28
CA GLU A 76 -0.84 -6.15 1.49
C GLU A 76 -1.20 -7.57 1.94
N PHE A 77 -1.67 -8.42 1.03
CA PHE A 77 -2.03 -9.80 1.35
C PHE A 77 -0.86 -10.60 1.94
N THR A 78 0.29 -10.57 1.27
CA THR A 78 1.50 -11.29 1.70
C THR A 78 2.06 -10.72 3.00
N ALA A 79 2.04 -9.40 3.18
CA ALA A 79 2.43 -8.76 4.44
C ALA A 79 1.49 -9.13 5.58
N GLY A 80 0.18 -9.22 5.32
CA GLY A 80 -0.81 -9.64 6.31
C GLY A 80 -0.55 -11.07 6.80
N ILE A 81 -0.29 -12.00 5.88
CA ILE A 81 0.10 -13.38 6.21
C ILE A 81 1.39 -13.40 7.03
N PHE A 82 2.41 -12.64 6.60
CA PHE A 82 3.69 -12.54 7.29
C PHE A 82 3.53 -12.01 8.72
N CYS A 83 2.72 -10.98 8.91
CA CYS A 83 2.47 -10.40 10.23
C CYS A 83 1.83 -11.42 11.19
N VAL A 84 0.85 -12.18 10.71
CA VAL A 84 0.18 -13.20 11.55
C VAL A 84 1.10 -14.37 11.86
N HIS A 85 1.80 -14.92 10.87
CA HIS A 85 2.53 -16.19 11.03
C HIS A 85 3.96 -16.02 11.55
N ILE A 86 4.62 -14.90 11.22
CA ILE A 86 6.03 -14.67 11.56
C ILE A 86 6.15 -13.68 12.72
N ILE A 87 5.44 -12.55 12.64
CA ILE A 87 5.47 -11.53 13.70
C ILE A 87 4.57 -11.93 14.89
N GLY A 88 3.55 -12.76 14.65
CA GLY A 88 2.58 -13.15 15.67
C GLY A 88 1.62 -12.03 16.05
N ARG A 89 1.46 -11.01 15.19
CA ARG A 89 0.54 -9.87 15.42
C ARG A 89 -0.32 -9.61 14.19
N ARG A 90 -1.61 -9.41 14.41
CA ARG A 90 -2.54 -8.95 13.39
C ARG A 90 -2.60 -7.42 13.42
N LEU A 91 -2.01 -6.78 12.40
CA LEU A 91 -1.93 -5.31 12.29
C LEU A 91 -3.21 -4.69 11.70
N TRP A 92 -3.95 -5.45 10.90
CA TRP A 92 -5.28 -5.09 10.41
C TRP A 92 -6.13 -6.36 10.29
N ASP A 93 -7.44 -6.20 10.37
CA ASP A 93 -8.39 -7.29 10.22
C ASP A 93 -9.61 -6.84 9.41
N TYR A 94 -9.73 -7.38 8.21
CA TYR A 94 -10.87 -7.14 7.32
C TYR A 94 -11.86 -8.30 7.30
N SER A 95 -11.83 -9.21 8.28
CA SER A 95 -12.68 -10.41 8.31
C SER A 95 -14.19 -10.12 8.25
N GLU A 96 -14.61 -8.98 8.78
CA GLU A 96 -16.00 -8.52 8.75
C GLU A 96 -16.37 -7.73 7.48
N ASN A 97 -15.40 -7.42 6.62
CA ASN A 97 -15.64 -6.64 5.41
C ASN A 97 -16.13 -7.54 4.26
N PRO A 98 -17.00 -7.02 3.36
CA PRO A 98 -17.48 -7.77 2.22
C PRO A 98 -16.34 -8.11 1.25
N LEU A 99 -16.40 -9.31 0.67
CA LEU A 99 -15.40 -9.82 -0.29
C LEU A 99 -13.97 -9.85 0.27
N ASN A 100 -13.82 -10.08 1.59
CA ASN A 100 -12.51 -10.28 2.18
C ASN A 100 -11.92 -11.66 1.85
N ILE A 101 -10.59 -11.73 1.86
CA ILE A 101 -9.83 -12.97 1.74
C ILE A 101 -9.04 -13.17 3.03
N TRP A 102 -9.54 -14.09 3.87
CA TRP A 102 -8.95 -14.46 5.17
C TRP A 102 -8.69 -13.25 6.11
N GLY A 103 -9.48 -12.18 5.95
CA GLY A 103 -9.30 -10.93 6.68
C GLY A 103 -7.99 -10.17 6.40
N HIS A 104 -7.24 -10.53 5.35
CA HIS A 104 -5.96 -9.88 5.00
C HIS A 104 -6.11 -8.78 3.94
N VAL A 105 -7.03 -8.96 3.00
CA VAL A 105 -7.42 -7.96 1.98
C VAL A 105 -8.93 -8.03 1.79
N ASP A 106 -9.54 -6.95 1.32
CA ASP A 106 -10.95 -6.88 0.93
C ASP A 106 -11.13 -6.06 -0.36
N ALA A 107 -12.38 -5.96 -0.84
CA ALA A 107 -12.66 -5.20 -2.06
C ALA A 107 -12.49 -3.68 -1.88
N LEU A 108 -12.79 -3.12 -0.70
CA LEU A 108 -12.74 -1.68 -0.46
C LEU A 108 -11.31 -1.15 -0.44
N HIS A 109 -10.42 -1.78 0.31
CA HIS A 109 -9.01 -1.40 0.41
C HIS A 109 -8.27 -1.74 -0.88
N THR A 110 -8.65 -2.84 -1.55
CA THR A 110 -8.20 -3.10 -2.93
C THR A 110 -8.58 -1.95 -3.85
N PHE A 111 -9.81 -1.44 -3.79
CA PHE A 111 -10.20 -0.28 -4.58
C PHE A 111 -9.36 0.97 -4.25
N TYR A 112 -9.06 1.23 -2.97
CA TYR A 112 -8.16 2.32 -2.57
C TYR A 112 -6.74 2.15 -3.12
N TRP A 113 -6.21 0.93 -3.17
CA TRP A 113 -4.92 0.66 -3.82
C TRP A 113 -4.93 1.01 -5.31
N PHE A 114 -6.03 0.74 -6.02
CA PHE A 114 -6.15 1.12 -7.43
C PHE A 114 -6.24 2.64 -7.60
N LEU A 115 -6.88 3.37 -6.68
CA LEU A 115 -6.86 4.84 -6.70
C LEU A 115 -5.45 5.39 -6.46
N LEU A 116 -4.70 4.82 -5.52
CA LEU A 116 -3.31 5.19 -5.26
C LEU A 116 -2.39 4.84 -6.45
N ALA A 117 -2.63 3.71 -7.09
CA ALA A 117 -1.91 3.30 -8.31
C ALA A 117 -2.15 4.30 -9.45
N ALA A 118 -3.40 4.74 -9.65
CA ALA A 118 -3.76 5.77 -10.62
C ALA A 118 -3.10 7.12 -10.30
N LEU A 119 -3.14 7.55 -9.03
CA LEU A 119 -2.50 8.77 -8.58
C LEU A 119 -1.00 8.74 -8.85
N LEU A 120 -0.32 7.65 -8.46
CA LEU A 120 1.12 7.50 -8.68
C LEU A 120 1.48 7.48 -10.17
N HIS A 121 0.65 6.86 -11.02
CA HIS A 121 0.86 6.89 -12.47
C HIS A 121 0.81 8.31 -13.04
N VAL A 122 -0.16 9.13 -12.59
CA VAL A 122 -0.26 10.54 -12.97
C VAL A 122 0.93 11.35 -12.46
N LEU A 123 1.44 11.05 -11.26
CA LEU A 123 2.59 11.73 -10.68
C LEU A 123 3.93 11.27 -11.27
N ASN A 124 4.00 10.06 -11.82
CA ASN A 124 5.23 9.43 -12.30
C ASN A 124 6.10 10.32 -13.22
N PRO A 125 5.57 11.09 -14.19
CA PRO A 125 6.39 11.98 -15.03
C PRO A 125 7.12 13.08 -14.24
N PHE A 126 6.61 13.47 -13.08
CA PHE A 126 7.18 14.52 -12.22
C PHE A 126 8.15 13.98 -11.17
N LEU A 127 8.24 12.66 -11.02
CA LEU A 127 9.12 11.99 -10.06
C LEU A 127 10.47 11.66 -10.73
N PRO A 128 11.56 12.39 -10.44
CA PRO A 128 12.87 12.08 -11.00
C PRO A 128 13.43 10.78 -10.41
N VAL A 129 13.98 9.92 -11.25
CA VAL A 129 14.58 8.63 -10.85
C VAL A 129 15.92 8.44 -11.54
#